data_AF-A0A7W0RP64-F1
#
_entry.id   AF-A0A7W0RP64-F1
#
_cell.length_a   1.000
_cell.length_b   1.000
_cell.length_c   1.000
_cell.angle_alpha   90.00
_cell.angle_beta   90.00
_cell.angle_gamma   90.00
#
_symmetry.space_group_name_H-M   'P 1'
#
loop_
_entity.id
_entity.type
_entity.pdbx_description
1 polymer ?
#
loop_
_entity_poly.entity_id
_entity_poly.type
_entity_poly.pdbx_seq_one_letter_code
_entity_poly.pdbx_strand_id
1 'polypeptide(L)'
;MKSFPLFGGAGESRNLATDLETTIPVARGDRRSFLRKAAVAGVAVPAAMVAMSPDTASANHISDSDVTNFTDLLIHENQHVARLQVVLGADARPKPNFNNLELPDFLSFTQAAQALENTGVGAYLGAAGFILNPEVLARAAEIAFIEARHAGWLNTRRGDRITMNVLGEEQSFERALVQEEVVALAGPFIRDLNGGPPLAFSTTTKSFENDVAILNFALALEYLEAEFYNINVPKFLYSGL
;
A
#
# COMPACT_ATOMS: atom_id res chain seq x y z
N MET A 1 -15.24 26.29 -52.49
CA MET A 1 -15.92 25.08 -53.02
C MET A 1 -14.92 24.25 -53.81
N LYS A 2 -14.40 23.16 -53.21
CA LYS A 2 -13.87 21.99 -53.92
C LYS A 2 -14.13 20.77 -53.03
N SER A 3 -14.97 19.86 -53.52
CA SER A 3 -15.34 18.60 -52.91
C SER A 3 -14.25 17.54 -53.16
N PHE A 4 -14.09 16.62 -52.22
CA PHE A 4 -13.34 15.37 -52.37
C PHE A 4 -14.22 14.20 -51.89
N PRO A 5 -14.05 12.99 -52.46
CA PRO A 5 -15.12 12.01 -52.62
C PRO A 5 -15.28 11.05 -51.43
N LEU A 6 -16.52 10.56 -51.29
CA LEU A 6 -16.91 9.40 -50.50
C LEU A 6 -16.41 8.12 -51.19
N PHE A 7 -15.73 7.25 -50.44
CA PHE A 7 -15.65 5.83 -50.75
C PHE A 7 -16.05 5.03 -49.51
N GLY A 8 -17.12 4.24 -49.68
CA GLY A 8 -17.51 3.20 -48.74
C GLY A 8 -16.66 1.94 -48.93
N GLY A 9 -16.52 1.20 -47.84
CA GLY A 9 -15.96 -0.15 -47.81
C GLY A 9 -16.26 -0.77 -46.44
N ALA A 10 -17.22 -1.69 -46.40
CA ALA A 10 -17.49 -2.54 -45.25
C ALA A 10 -16.43 -3.66 -45.19
N GLY A 11 -15.92 -3.96 -44.00
CA GLY A 11 -15.09 -5.15 -43.78
C GLY A 11 -14.16 -5.05 -42.56
N GLU A 12 -14.47 -5.87 -41.56
CA GLU A 12 -13.62 -6.31 -40.43
C GLU A 12 -13.37 -5.34 -39.26
N SER A 13 -14.23 -5.48 -38.25
CA SER A 13 -13.93 -5.16 -36.86
C SER A 13 -12.82 -6.08 -36.33
N ARG A 14 -11.61 -5.55 -36.15
CA ARG A 14 -10.51 -6.27 -35.48
C ARG A 14 -10.73 -6.27 -33.97
N ASN A 15 -10.93 -7.44 -33.38
CA ASN A 15 -10.92 -7.67 -31.94
C ASN A 15 -9.48 -7.53 -31.41
N LEU A 16 -9.18 -6.46 -30.69
CA LEU A 16 -7.88 -6.22 -30.04
C LEU A 16 -7.65 -7.09 -28.78
N ALA A 17 -8.57 -8.03 -28.47
CA ALA A 17 -8.57 -8.79 -27.22
C ALA A 17 -7.89 -10.18 -27.31
N THR A 18 -7.41 -10.60 -28.49
CA THR A 18 -6.90 -11.98 -28.70
C THR A 18 -5.39 -12.11 -28.91
N ASP A 19 -4.62 -11.01 -28.91
CA ASP A 19 -3.18 -11.05 -29.24
C ASP A 19 -2.23 -10.91 -28.05
N LEU A 20 -2.70 -11.05 -26.80
CA LEU A 20 -1.85 -10.91 -25.59
C LEU A 20 -1.58 -12.20 -24.81
N GLU A 21 -2.02 -13.36 -25.30
CA GLU A 21 -1.64 -14.66 -24.73
C GLU A 21 -0.63 -15.36 -25.64
N THR A 22 0.65 -15.03 -25.53
CA THR A 22 1.72 -16.00 -25.86
C THR A 22 2.99 -15.77 -25.02
N THR A 23 3.26 -16.78 -24.19
CA THR A 23 4.58 -17.26 -23.73
C THR A 23 5.42 -16.40 -22.78
N ILE A 24 5.20 -16.56 -21.47
CA ILE A 24 6.28 -16.61 -20.47
C ILE A 24 6.15 -17.93 -19.68
N PRO A 25 7.21 -18.74 -19.56
CA PRO A 25 7.15 -20.00 -18.83
C PRO A 25 7.10 -19.74 -17.32
N VAL A 26 5.96 -20.00 -16.68
CA VAL A 26 5.85 -20.04 -15.21
C VAL A 26 6.39 -21.37 -14.72
N ALA A 27 7.49 -21.33 -13.97
CA ALA A 27 8.03 -22.50 -13.27
C ALA A 27 7.01 -22.99 -12.23
N ARG A 28 6.58 -24.24 -12.37
CA ARG A 28 5.61 -24.89 -11.48
C ARG A 28 6.34 -25.37 -10.22
N GLY A 29 6.40 -24.53 -9.20
CA GLY A 29 6.87 -24.89 -7.86
C GLY A 29 5.80 -25.66 -7.08
N ASP A 30 6.20 -26.77 -6.47
CA ASP A 30 5.36 -27.75 -5.79
C ASP A 30 4.64 -27.17 -4.55
N ARG A 31 3.31 -27.28 -4.49
CA ARG A 31 2.45 -26.73 -3.43
C ARG A 31 2.36 -27.64 -2.19
N ARG A 32 3.49 -28.11 -1.67
CA ARG A 32 3.47 -28.96 -0.47
C ARG A 32 4.66 -28.66 0.45
N SER A 33 4.46 -27.71 1.36
CA SER A 33 4.96 -27.72 2.75
C SER A 33 5.07 -26.30 3.30
N PHE A 34 3.96 -25.73 3.77
CA PHE A 34 3.96 -24.44 4.46
C PHE A 34 3.24 -24.51 5.81
N LEU A 35 3.59 -25.50 6.62
CA LEU A 35 3.26 -25.48 8.05
C LEU A 35 4.39 -26.16 8.82
N ARG A 36 5.38 -25.38 9.28
CA ARG A 36 6.05 -25.58 10.57
C ARG A 36 7.06 -24.46 10.87
N LYS A 37 6.72 -23.71 11.92
CA LYS A 37 7.58 -23.05 12.92
C LYS A 37 8.46 -21.89 12.46
N ALA A 38 8.10 -20.69 12.91
CA ALA A 38 8.87 -19.98 13.93
C ALA A 38 7.96 -18.97 14.64
N ALA A 39 7.47 -19.36 15.81
CA ALA A 39 7.04 -18.41 16.83
C ALA A 39 8.31 -18.00 17.59
N VAL A 40 8.83 -16.80 17.31
CA VAL A 40 9.73 -16.07 18.20
C VAL A 40 9.40 -14.58 18.01
N ALA A 41 8.89 -13.96 19.07
CA ALA A 41 8.68 -12.51 19.26
C ALA A 41 8.19 -11.69 18.05
N GLY A 42 6.86 -11.60 17.90
CA GLY A 42 6.18 -10.32 17.68
C GLY A 42 6.56 -9.45 16.48
N VAL A 43 6.68 -9.98 15.26
CA VAL A 43 6.14 -9.38 14.02
C VAL A 43 5.93 -10.56 13.07
N ALA A 44 4.68 -10.97 12.83
CA ALA A 44 4.39 -11.99 11.83
C ALA A 44 4.36 -11.34 10.44
N VAL A 45 5.53 -11.02 9.89
CA VAL A 45 5.65 -10.72 8.46
C VAL A 45 5.41 -12.04 7.72
N PRO A 46 4.51 -12.11 6.72
CA PRO A 46 4.35 -13.32 5.92
C PRO A 46 5.70 -13.75 5.34
N ALA A 47 6.00 -15.04 5.51
CA ALA A 47 7.25 -15.66 5.09
C ALA A 47 7.32 -15.74 3.54
N ALA A 48 7.65 -14.63 2.90
CA ALA A 48 7.89 -14.56 1.47
C ALA A 48 9.10 -13.67 1.14
N MET A 49 10.19 -13.74 1.91
CA MET A 49 11.45 -13.06 1.58
C MET A 49 12.65 -13.88 2.07
N VAL A 50 12.95 -15.01 1.41
CA VAL A 50 14.31 -15.58 1.43
C VAL A 50 14.85 -15.47 0.01
N ALA A 51 15.31 -14.27 -0.34
CA ALA A 51 16.15 -14.06 -1.50
C ALA A 51 17.27 -13.08 -1.09
N MET A 52 18.49 -13.62 -1.12
CA MET A 52 19.78 -12.92 -1.03
C MET A 52 19.97 -12.06 0.23
N SER A 53 20.65 -12.60 1.24
CA SER A 53 21.21 -11.80 2.33
C SER A 53 22.09 -10.70 1.73
N PRO A 54 21.70 -9.42 1.80
CA PRO A 54 22.70 -8.37 1.73
C PRO A 54 23.58 -8.58 2.96
N ASP A 55 24.87 -8.31 2.84
CA ASP A 55 25.71 -8.16 4.02
C ASP A 55 24.96 -7.23 5.01
N THR A 56 24.63 -7.73 6.20
CA THR A 56 23.73 -7.04 7.15
C THR A 56 24.21 -5.63 7.51
N ALA A 57 25.51 -5.38 7.35
CA ALA A 57 26.14 -4.07 7.47
C ALA A 57 25.73 -3.10 6.35
N SER A 58 25.57 -3.58 5.11
CA SER A 58 25.07 -2.79 3.97
C SER A 58 23.56 -2.51 4.09
N ALA A 59 22.79 -3.49 4.59
CA ALA A 59 21.35 -3.33 4.80
C ALA A 59 21.00 -2.26 5.85
N ASN A 60 21.88 -2.05 6.84
CA ASN A 60 21.75 -1.02 7.87
C ASN A 60 22.47 0.29 7.52
N HIS A 61 23.10 0.40 6.36
CA HIS A 61 23.69 1.65 5.91
C HIS A 61 22.59 2.64 5.53
N ILE A 62 22.67 3.86 6.04
CA ILE A 62 21.76 4.98 5.77
C ILE A 62 22.47 5.95 4.81
N SER A 63 21.82 6.27 3.69
CA SER A 63 22.30 7.19 2.66
C SER A 63 21.60 8.56 2.74
N ASP A 64 22.14 9.58 2.06
CA ASP A 64 21.47 10.89 1.94
C ASP A 64 20.08 10.78 1.26
N SER A 65 19.94 9.83 0.35
CA SER A 65 18.66 9.49 -0.27
C SER A 65 17.67 8.95 0.76
N ASP A 66 18.13 8.16 1.73
CA ASP A 66 17.28 7.66 2.82
C ASP A 66 16.81 8.81 3.71
N VAL A 67 17.71 9.71 4.09
CA VAL A 67 17.35 10.89 4.89
C VAL A 67 16.28 11.70 4.18
N THR A 68 16.44 11.96 2.88
CA THR A 68 15.47 12.75 2.10
C THR A 68 14.12 12.03 1.99
N ASN A 69 14.10 10.81 1.46
CA ASN A 69 12.85 10.10 1.14
C ASN A 69 12.07 9.71 2.41
N PHE A 70 12.75 9.32 3.50
CA PHE A 70 12.04 9.03 4.75
C PHE A 70 11.54 10.31 5.45
N THR A 71 12.22 11.45 5.29
CA THR A 71 11.68 12.73 5.75
C THR A 71 10.42 13.09 4.97
N ASP A 72 10.43 12.91 3.65
CA ASP A 72 9.26 13.15 2.80
C ASP A 72 8.10 12.21 3.13
N LEU A 73 8.36 10.91 3.34
CA LEU A 73 7.39 9.93 3.86
C LEU A 73 6.73 10.41 5.15
N LEU A 74 7.52 10.75 6.17
CA LEU A 74 6.99 11.28 7.42
C LEU A 74 6.07 12.49 7.19
N ILE A 75 6.46 13.41 6.30
CA ILE A 75 5.67 14.60 6.01
C ILE A 75 4.38 14.23 5.29
N HIS A 76 4.44 13.36 4.29
CA HIS A 76 3.29 12.95 3.48
C HIS A 76 2.26 12.21 4.32
N GLU A 77 2.66 11.27 5.17
CA GLU A 77 1.71 10.51 6.00
C GLU A 77 0.95 11.41 6.99
N ASN A 78 1.64 12.38 7.60
CA ASN A 78 0.99 13.38 8.43
C ASN A 78 0.03 14.27 7.62
N GLN A 79 0.36 14.56 6.35
CA GLN A 79 -0.50 15.34 5.45
C GLN A 79 -1.71 14.53 4.93
N HIS A 80 -1.56 13.24 4.68
CA HIS A 80 -2.66 12.34 4.31
C HIS A 80 -3.69 12.26 5.44
N VAL A 81 -3.24 12.06 6.69
CA VAL A 81 -4.08 12.13 7.88
C VAL A 81 -4.84 13.47 7.94
N ALA A 82 -4.13 14.59 7.85
CA ALA A 82 -4.74 15.91 7.92
C ALA A 82 -5.77 16.13 6.80
N ARG A 83 -5.46 15.64 5.59
CA ARG A 83 -6.36 15.72 4.43
C ARG A 83 -7.65 14.94 4.68
N LEU A 84 -7.55 13.71 5.14
CA LEU A 84 -8.72 12.86 5.41
C LEU A 84 -9.55 13.39 6.57
N GLN A 85 -8.91 13.92 7.63
CA GLN A 85 -9.62 14.60 8.71
C GLN A 85 -10.44 15.80 8.20
N VAL A 86 -9.89 16.60 7.29
CA VAL A 86 -10.62 17.73 6.68
C VAL A 86 -11.80 17.26 5.84
N VAL A 87 -11.62 16.19 5.05
CA VAL A 87 -12.69 15.64 4.19
C VAL A 87 -13.82 15.02 5.03
N LEU A 88 -13.47 14.30 6.08
CA LEU A 88 -14.44 13.62 6.97
C LEU A 88 -15.11 14.57 7.96
N GLY A 89 -14.45 15.66 8.37
CA GLY A 89 -15.00 16.62 9.32
C GLY A 89 -15.40 15.95 10.65
N ALA A 90 -16.66 16.12 11.04
CA ALA A 90 -17.19 15.54 12.28
C ALA A 90 -17.31 14.00 12.24
N ASP A 91 -17.33 13.40 11.05
CA ASP A 91 -17.42 11.94 10.86
C ASP A 91 -16.04 11.26 10.92
N ALA A 92 -14.97 12.03 11.14
CA ALA A 92 -13.62 11.49 11.23
C ALA A 92 -13.45 10.60 12.47
N ARG A 93 -12.96 9.38 12.24
CA ARG A 93 -12.68 8.44 13.33
C ARG A 93 -11.60 9.00 14.27
N PRO A 94 -11.65 8.65 15.57
CA PRO A 94 -10.53 8.89 16.46
C PRO A 94 -9.30 8.07 16.01
N LYS A 95 -8.10 8.61 16.28
CA LYS A 95 -6.84 7.90 16.06
C LYS A 95 -6.84 6.57 16.83
N PRO A 96 -6.60 5.42 16.18
CA PRO A 96 -6.44 4.16 16.88
C PRO A 96 -5.29 4.20 17.88
N ASN A 97 -5.29 3.26 18.81
CA ASN A 97 -4.13 3.01 19.65
C ASN A 97 -3.27 1.92 19.00
N PHE A 98 -1.99 2.21 18.85
CA PHE A 98 -1.04 1.30 18.19
C PHE A 98 -0.08 0.63 19.18
N ASN A 99 0.53 -0.47 18.74
CA ASN A 99 1.59 -1.20 19.44
C ASN A 99 2.64 -1.71 18.43
N ASN A 100 3.82 -2.07 18.94
CA ASN A 100 4.90 -2.68 18.14
C ASN A 100 5.40 -1.82 16.96
N LEU A 101 5.27 -0.49 17.06
CA LEU A 101 5.69 0.42 16.00
C LEU A 101 7.15 0.83 16.06
N GLU A 102 7.83 0.69 17.20
CA GLU A 102 9.25 1.04 17.31
C GLU A 102 10.13 -0.14 16.87
N LEU A 103 10.95 0.05 15.84
CA LEU A 103 11.73 -1.03 15.24
C LEU A 103 13.13 -1.09 15.85
N PRO A 104 13.73 -2.29 15.95
CA PRO A 104 15.02 -2.47 16.62
C PRO A 104 16.21 -1.95 15.81
N ASP A 105 16.12 -2.00 14.48
CA ASP A 105 17.18 -1.60 13.56
C ASP A 105 16.61 -1.06 12.24
N PHE A 106 17.48 -0.44 11.44
CA PHE A 106 17.10 0.22 10.19
C PHE A 106 16.61 -0.79 9.14
N LEU A 107 17.18 -2.00 9.10
CA LEU A 107 16.69 -3.07 8.25
C LEU A 107 15.23 -3.41 8.56
N SER A 108 14.88 -3.62 9.84
CA SER A 108 13.52 -3.90 10.28
C SER A 108 12.58 -2.73 9.98
N PHE A 109 13.04 -1.49 10.13
CA PHE A 109 12.30 -0.29 9.74
C PHE A 109 11.97 -0.27 8.24
N THR A 110 12.97 -0.41 7.37
CA THR A 110 12.74 -0.43 5.91
C THR A 110 11.90 -1.64 5.46
N GLN A 111 11.96 -2.75 6.18
CA GLN A 111 11.09 -3.92 5.96
C GLN A 111 9.63 -3.63 6.27
N ALA A 112 9.36 -3.07 7.44
CA ALA A 112 8.00 -2.71 7.82
C ALA A 112 7.46 -1.58 6.95
N ALA A 113 8.28 -0.56 6.64
CA ALA A 113 7.90 0.53 5.74
C ALA A 113 7.46 0.00 4.37
N GLN A 114 8.28 -0.84 3.71
CA GLN A 114 7.91 -1.46 2.43
C GLN A 114 6.57 -2.20 2.52
N ALA A 115 6.31 -2.94 3.60
CA ALA A 115 5.08 -3.70 3.75
C ALA A 115 3.85 -2.82 3.96
N LEU A 116 3.97 -1.74 4.75
CA LEU A 116 2.90 -0.77 5.01
C LEU A 116 2.49 -0.07 3.71
N GLU A 117 3.44 0.54 3.01
CA GLU A 117 3.16 1.31 1.77
C GLU A 117 2.53 0.43 0.68
N ASN A 118 3.04 -0.79 0.49
CA ASN A 118 2.44 -1.73 -0.46
C ASN A 118 1.05 -2.19 0.00
N THR A 119 0.77 -2.23 1.31
CA THR A 119 -0.57 -2.48 1.83
C THR A 119 -1.50 -1.30 1.54
N GLY A 120 -1.03 -0.06 1.73
CA GLY A 120 -1.75 1.18 1.40
C GLY A 120 -2.19 1.21 -0.07
N VAL A 121 -1.26 0.95 -0.99
CA VAL A 121 -1.54 0.86 -2.45
C VAL A 121 -2.68 -0.13 -2.74
N GLY A 122 -2.56 -1.36 -2.24
CA GLY A 122 -3.56 -2.40 -2.46
C GLY A 122 -4.91 -2.09 -1.81
N ALA A 123 -4.90 -1.45 -0.63
CA ALA A 123 -6.10 -1.04 0.09
C ALA A 123 -6.89 0.03 -0.66
N TYR A 124 -6.21 1.08 -1.14
CA TYR A 124 -6.84 2.14 -1.93
C TYR A 124 -7.47 1.60 -3.21
N LEU A 125 -6.76 0.73 -3.93
CA LEU A 125 -7.31 0.09 -5.13
C LEU A 125 -8.48 -0.84 -4.80
N GLY A 126 -8.40 -1.58 -3.71
CA GLY A 126 -9.47 -2.45 -3.22
C GLY A 126 -10.75 -1.71 -2.86
N ALA A 127 -10.64 -0.51 -2.30
CA ALA A 127 -11.79 0.32 -1.95
C ALA A 127 -12.37 1.11 -3.14
N ALA A 128 -11.55 1.44 -4.15
CA ALA A 128 -11.93 2.31 -5.27
C ALA A 128 -13.23 1.88 -5.98
N GLY A 129 -13.41 0.56 -6.14
CA GLY A 129 -14.58 -0.02 -6.77
C GLY A 129 -15.89 0.20 -6.00
N PHE A 130 -15.83 0.58 -4.72
CA PHE A 130 -16.98 0.71 -3.82
C PHE A 130 -17.31 2.16 -3.43
N ILE A 131 -16.54 3.11 -3.94
CA ILE A 131 -16.81 4.55 -3.79
C ILE A 131 -17.94 4.95 -4.75
N LEU A 132 -18.91 5.71 -4.24
CA LEU A 132 -20.02 6.31 -4.98
C LEU A 132 -19.64 7.67 -5.57
N ASN A 133 -19.10 8.57 -4.75
CA ASN A 133 -18.85 9.95 -5.13
C ASN A 133 -17.53 10.07 -5.93
N PRO A 134 -17.58 10.56 -7.18
CA PRO A 134 -16.38 10.71 -8.01
C PRO A 134 -15.36 11.70 -7.44
N GLU A 135 -15.78 12.69 -6.65
CA GLU A 135 -14.86 13.60 -5.96
C GLU A 135 -14.12 12.86 -4.85
N VAL A 136 -14.80 12.03 -4.07
CA VAL A 136 -14.17 11.18 -3.05
C VAL A 136 -13.20 10.20 -3.70
N LEU A 137 -13.57 9.59 -4.82
CA LEU A 137 -12.69 8.71 -5.58
C LEU A 137 -11.44 9.44 -6.07
N ALA A 138 -11.59 10.66 -6.59
CA ALA A 138 -10.46 11.48 -7.02
C ALA A 138 -9.52 11.83 -5.84
N ARG A 139 -10.06 12.15 -4.66
CA ARG A 139 -9.25 12.40 -3.45
C ARG A 139 -8.55 11.15 -2.93
N ALA A 140 -9.21 10.00 -2.95
CA ALA A 140 -8.57 8.74 -2.61
C ALA A 140 -7.43 8.39 -3.60
N ALA A 141 -7.64 8.66 -4.89
CA ALA A 141 -6.62 8.44 -5.91
C ALA A 141 -5.40 9.39 -5.77
N GLU A 142 -5.61 10.62 -5.30
CA GLU A 142 -4.51 11.55 -4.98
C GLU A 142 -3.52 10.93 -3.98
N ILE A 143 -4.03 10.30 -2.91
CA ILE A 143 -3.21 9.63 -1.90
C ILE A 143 -2.60 8.35 -2.47
N ALA A 144 -3.42 7.48 -3.07
CA ALA A 144 -2.98 6.20 -3.63
C ALA A 144 -1.82 6.32 -4.65
N PHE A 145 -1.76 7.42 -5.42
CA PHE A 145 -0.66 7.67 -6.35
C PHE A 145 0.63 8.13 -5.67
N ILE A 146 0.55 8.70 -4.47
CA ILE A 146 1.71 9.01 -3.64
C ILE A 146 2.21 7.72 -2.96
N GLU A 147 1.31 6.95 -2.34
CA GLU A 147 1.60 5.60 -1.78
C GLU A 147 2.35 4.71 -2.79
N ALA A 148 1.90 4.69 -4.05
CA ALA A 148 2.53 3.87 -5.09
C ALA A 148 3.97 4.31 -5.41
N ARG A 149 4.28 5.61 -5.28
CA ARG A 149 5.65 6.12 -5.47
C ARG A 149 6.53 5.77 -4.29
N HIS A 150 5.99 5.90 -3.08
CA HIS A 150 6.66 5.52 -1.85
C HIS A 150 7.00 4.03 -1.83
N ALA A 151 6.01 3.16 -2.07
CA ALA A 151 6.17 1.72 -2.19
C ALA A 151 7.21 1.35 -3.25
N GLY A 152 7.14 1.97 -4.44
CA GLY A 152 8.10 1.73 -5.51
C GLY A 152 9.54 2.08 -5.13
N TRP A 153 9.74 3.22 -4.46
CA TRP A 153 11.06 3.59 -3.95
C TRP A 153 11.55 2.59 -2.90
N LEU A 154 10.74 2.26 -1.88
CA LEU A 154 11.09 1.30 -0.83
C LEU A 154 11.44 -0.08 -1.40
N ASN A 155 10.71 -0.52 -2.42
CA ASN A 155 11.01 -1.75 -3.14
C ASN A 155 12.44 -1.73 -3.70
N THR A 156 12.78 -0.71 -4.49
CA THR A 156 14.13 -0.62 -5.07
C THR A 156 15.21 -0.40 -4.01
N ARG A 157 14.90 0.34 -2.94
CA ARG A 157 15.80 0.57 -1.80
C ARG A 157 16.14 -0.71 -1.05
N ARG A 158 15.19 -1.65 -1.02
CA ARG A 158 15.32 -3.00 -0.44
C ARG A 158 15.96 -4.02 -1.39
N GLY A 159 16.22 -3.65 -2.64
CA GLY A 159 16.76 -4.53 -3.68
C GLY A 159 15.71 -5.34 -4.44
N ASP A 160 14.43 -5.04 -4.23
CA ASP A 160 13.31 -5.67 -4.92
C ASP A 160 12.96 -4.95 -6.23
N ARG A 161 12.09 -5.56 -7.04
CA ARG A 161 11.53 -4.94 -8.25
C ARG A 161 10.60 -3.80 -7.85
N ILE A 162 10.64 -2.69 -8.58
CA ILE A 162 9.82 -1.49 -8.29
C ILE A 162 8.32 -1.79 -8.19
N THR A 163 7.81 -2.77 -8.94
CA THR A 163 6.40 -3.20 -8.99
C THR A 163 6.08 -4.43 -8.13
N MET A 164 6.90 -4.73 -7.11
CA MET A 164 6.63 -5.80 -6.17
C MET A 164 5.53 -5.37 -5.20
N ASN A 165 4.44 -6.13 -5.07
CA ASN A 165 3.39 -5.85 -4.09
C ASN A 165 3.68 -6.52 -2.72
N VAL A 166 2.81 -6.28 -1.72
CA VAL A 166 2.97 -6.82 -0.35
C VAL A 166 2.91 -8.35 -0.27
N LEU A 167 2.39 -9.01 -1.31
CA LEU A 167 2.30 -10.48 -1.40
C LEU A 167 3.54 -11.11 -2.06
N GLY A 168 4.52 -10.30 -2.47
CA GLY A 168 5.70 -10.76 -3.19
C GLY A 168 5.41 -11.11 -4.65
N GLU A 169 4.36 -10.54 -5.23
CA GLU A 169 4.01 -10.69 -6.63
C GLU A 169 4.56 -9.50 -7.42
N GLU A 170 5.28 -9.76 -8.51
CA GLU A 170 5.61 -8.72 -9.49
C GLU A 170 4.50 -8.61 -10.52
N GLN A 171 4.01 -7.39 -10.75
CA GLN A 171 2.81 -7.19 -11.56
C GLN A 171 2.93 -6.00 -12.52
N SER A 172 2.38 -6.16 -13.72
CA SER A 172 2.12 -5.04 -14.64
C SER A 172 0.82 -4.28 -14.32
N PHE A 173 -0.01 -4.86 -13.46
CA PHE A 173 -1.27 -4.31 -12.98
C PHE A 173 -1.36 -4.56 -11.48
N GLU A 174 -1.52 -3.50 -10.70
CA GLU A 174 -1.60 -3.62 -9.25
C GLU A 174 -2.79 -4.49 -8.82
N ARG A 175 -2.58 -5.29 -7.77
CA ARG A 175 -3.62 -6.15 -7.21
C ARG A 175 -4.36 -5.43 -6.10
N ALA A 176 -5.66 -5.28 -6.27
CA ALA A 176 -6.55 -4.89 -5.18
C ALA A 176 -6.44 -5.87 -4.00
N LEU A 177 -6.27 -5.34 -2.79
CA LEU A 177 -6.45 -6.10 -1.55
C LEU A 177 -7.90 -6.01 -1.11
N VAL A 178 -8.49 -7.13 -0.69
CA VAL A 178 -9.79 -7.07 -0.02
C VAL A 178 -9.63 -6.55 1.41
N GLN A 179 -10.67 -5.92 1.98
CA GLN A 179 -10.58 -5.30 3.30
C GLN A 179 -10.08 -6.28 4.39
N GLU A 180 -10.41 -7.57 4.28
CA GLU A 180 -9.96 -8.60 5.22
C GLU A 180 -8.46 -8.83 5.16
N GLU A 181 -7.85 -8.75 3.97
CA GLU A 181 -6.39 -8.85 3.80
C GLU A 181 -5.70 -7.63 4.37
N VAL A 182 -6.23 -6.44 4.12
CA VAL A 182 -5.71 -5.19 4.68
C VAL A 182 -5.75 -5.21 6.21
N VAL A 183 -6.89 -5.62 6.79
CA VAL A 183 -7.02 -5.77 8.25
C VAL A 183 -6.07 -6.83 8.81
N ALA A 184 -5.82 -7.92 8.08
CA ALA A 184 -4.86 -8.94 8.50
C ALA A 184 -3.41 -8.42 8.49
N LEU A 185 -3.04 -7.58 7.52
CA LEU A 185 -1.71 -6.99 7.39
C LEU A 185 -1.48 -5.87 8.42
N ALA A 186 -2.46 -4.98 8.64
CA ALA A 186 -2.35 -3.87 9.59
C ALA A 186 -2.64 -4.28 11.05
N GLY A 187 -3.48 -5.28 11.26
CA GLY A 187 -3.99 -5.71 12.57
C GLY A 187 -2.93 -5.94 13.65
N PRO A 188 -1.77 -6.55 13.37
CA PRO A 188 -0.71 -6.75 14.36
C PRO A 188 -0.17 -5.47 15.02
N PHE A 189 -0.39 -4.31 14.41
CA PHE A 189 0.02 -2.99 14.92
C PHE A 189 -1.09 -2.20 15.60
N ILE A 190 -2.35 -2.67 15.49
CA ILE A 190 -3.52 -1.99 16.05
C ILE A 190 -3.91 -2.69 17.35
N ARG A 191 -3.67 -2.02 18.48
CA ARG A 191 -4.09 -2.52 19.80
C ARG A 191 -5.59 -2.43 19.96
N ASP A 192 -6.16 -1.27 19.66
CA ASP A 192 -7.60 -1.01 19.72
C ASP A 192 -7.98 0.21 18.86
N LEU A 193 -9.27 0.30 18.49
CA LEU A 193 -9.77 1.34 17.58
C LEU A 193 -10.11 2.66 18.29
N ASN A 194 -9.81 2.79 19.59
CA ASN A 194 -10.06 4.00 20.38
C ASN A 194 -11.52 4.50 20.29
N GLY A 195 -12.48 3.57 20.32
CA GLY A 195 -13.91 3.87 20.17
C GLY A 195 -14.36 4.25 18.75
N GLY A 196 -13.46 4.22 17.76
CA GLY A 196 -13.80 4.41 16.35
C GLY A 196 -14.61 3.27 15.74
N PRO A 197 -15.19 3.47 14.55
CA PRO A 197 -15.95 2.45 13.84
C PRO A 197 -15.05 1.25 13.48
N PRO A 198 -15.65 0.06 13.25
CA PRO A 198 -14.91 -1.10 12.73
C PRO A 198 -14.15 -0.77 11.44
N LEU A 199 -13.02 -1.45 11.23
CA LEU A 199 -12.30 -1.41 9.96
C LEU A 199 -13.04 -2.25 8.91
N ALA A 200 -14.17 -1.73 8.44
CA ALA A 200 -14.99 -2.37 7.44
C ALA A 200 -15.79 -1.36 6.63
N PHE A 201 -16.07 -1.69 5.37
CA PHE A 201 -17.00 -0.99 4.51
C PHE A 201 -17.82 -2.01 3.69
N SER A 202 -18.91 -1.55 3.08
CA SER A 202 -19.77 -2.37 2.24
C SER A 202 -19.14 -2.58 0.86
N THR A 203 -19.07 -3.85 0.45
CA THR A 203 -18.61 -4.29 -0.88
C THR A 203 -19.76 -4.61 -1.84
N THR A 204 -21.01 -4.47 -1.39
CA THR A 204 -22.21 -4.78 -2.18
C THR A 204 -23.05 -3.55 -2.51
N THR A 205 -22.85 -2.46 -1.78
CA THR A 205 -23.69 -1.27 -1.86
C THR A 205 -22.83 -0.02 -1.79
N LYS A 206 -22.86 0.77 -2.86
CA LYS A 206 -22.30 2.12 -2.92
C LYS A 206 -23.32 3.11 -2.34
N SER A 207 -22.89 3.93 -1.38
CA SER A 207 -23.71 4.95 -0.72
C SER A 207 -22.81 6.05 -0.16
N PHE A 208 -23.40 7.18 0.23
CA PHE A 208 -22.64 8.23 0.90
C PHE A 208 -22.07 7.73 2.24
N GLU A 209 -22.85 6.95 2.98
CA GLU A 209 -22.42 6.30 4.22
C GLU A 209 -21.25 5.34 3.98
N ASN A 210 -21.26 4.64 2.84
CA ASN A 210 -20.15 3.76 2.46
C ASN A 210 -18.89 4.55 2.10
N ASP A 211 -19.02 5.69 1.43
CA ASP A 211 -17.88 6.58 1.15
C ASP A 211 -17.24 7.07 2.46
N VAL A 212 -18.06 7.45 3.45
CA VAL A 212 -17.59 7.82 4.80
C VAL A 212 -16.90 6.64 5.49
N ALA A 213 -17.43 5.42 5.36
CA ALA A 213 -16.81 4.22 5.92
C ALA A 213 -15.45 3.91 5.26
N ILE A 214 -15.35 4.02 3.94
CA ILE A 214 -14.11 3.85 3.17
C ILE A 214 -13.06 4.89 3.58
N LEU A 215 -13.45 6.16 3.68
CA LEU A 215 -12.54 7.22 4.10
C LEU A 215 -12.07 7.05 5.56
N ASN A 216 -12.94 6.58 6.45
CA ASN A 216 -12.56 6.25 7.82
C ASN A 216 -11.67 5.01 7.91
N PHE A 217 -11.85 4.04 7.00
CA PHE A 217 -10.98 2.89 6.85
C PHE A 217 -9.58 3.35 6.42
N ALA A 218 -9.49 4.17 5.36
CA ALA A 218 -8.23 4.77 4.90
C ALA A 218 -7.56 5.59 6.02
N LEU A 219 -8.30 6.47 6.70
CA LEU A 219 -7.77 7.30 7.79
C LEU A 219 -7.15 6.45 8.92
N ALA A 220 -7.62 5.23 9.14
CA ALA A 220 -7.02 4.33 10.12
C ALA A 220 -5.61 3.87 9.72
N LEU A 221 -5.40 3.60 8.43
CA LEU A 221 -4.11 3.19 7.86
C LEU A 221 -3.15 4.38 7.84
N GLU A 222 -3.62 5.55 7.40
CA GLU A 222 -2.81 6.78 7.42
C GLU A 222 -2.35 7.13 8.85
N TYR A 223 -3.21 6.94 9.86
CA TYR A 223 -2.79 7.11 11.25
C TYR A 223 -1.71 6.10 11.68
N LEU A 224 -1.78 4.86 11.20
CA LEU A 224 -0.80 3.82 11.50
C LEU A 224 0.55 4.19 10.89
N GLU A 225 0.57 4.55 9.60
CA GLU A 225 1.78 4.94 8.88
C GLU A 225 2.39 6.24 9.43
N ALA A 226 1.57 7.25 9.69
CA ALA A 226 2.05 8.48 10.30
C ALA A 226 2.67 8.23 11.69
N GLU A 227 2.05 7.43 12.55
CA GLU A 227 2.63 7.08 13.86
C GLU A 227 3.94 6.29 13.70
N PHE A 228 3.96 5.33 12.77
CA PHE A 228 5.13 4.52 12.45
C PHE A 228 6.33 5.39 12.01
N TYR A 229 6.13 6.32 11.09
CA TYR A 229 7.21 7.20 10.62
C TYR A 229 7.61 8.24 11.68
N ASN A 230 6.65 8.82 12.41
CA ASN A 230 6.95 9.77 13.50
C ASN A 230 7.80 9.13 14.61
N ILE A 231 7.71 7.81 14.83
CA ILE A 231 8.56 7.07 15.77
C ILE A 231 9.94 6.77 15.16
N ASN A 232 9.99 6.18 13.97
CA ASN A 232 11.22 5.57 13.46
C ASN A 232 12.13 6.54 12.71
N VAL A 233 11.58 7.55 12.02
CA VAL A 233 12.41 8.51 11.27
C VAL A 233 13.33 9.29 12.20
N PRO A 234 12.86 9.88 13.33
CA PRO A 234 13.77 10.54 14.27
C PRO A 234 14.75 9.57 14.92
N LYS A 235 14.30 8.34 15.23
CA LYS A 235 15.12 7.32 15.85
C LYS A 235 16.31 6.90 15.01
N PHE A 236 16.17 6.82 13.68
CA PHE A 236 17.26 6.33 12.82
C PHE A 236 18.00 7.43 12.07
N LEU A 237 17.32 8.52 11.72
CA LEU A 237 17.90 9.54 10.83
C LEU A 237 18.42 10.76 11.58
N TYR A 238 17.96 11.00 12.82
CA TYR A 238 18.34 12.17 13.61
C TYR A 238 19.00 11.81 14.96
N SER A 239 19.14 10.52 15.30
CA SER A 239 19.84 10.07 16.51
C SER A 239 21.36 10.23 16.35
N GLY A 240 21.87 11.44 16.59
CA GLY A 240 23.28 11.77 16.39
C GLY A 240 23.55 13.23 16.01
N LEU A 241 22.48 14.03 15.81
CA LEU A 241 22.53 15.49 15.84
C LEU A 241 22.40 16.02 17.27
#